data_AF-A0A3N5KY60-F1
#
_entry.id   AF-A0A3N5KY60-F1
#
_cell.length_a   1.000
_cell.length_b   1.000
_cell.length_c   1.000
_cell.angle_alpha   90.00
_cell.angle_beta   90.00
_cell.angle_gamma   90.00
#
_symmetry.space_group_name_H-M   'P 1'
#
loop_
_entity.id
_entity.type
_entity.pdbx_description
1 polymer ?
#
loop_
_entity_poly.entity_id
_entity_poly.type
_entity_poly.pdbx_seq_one_letter_code
_entity_poly.pdbx_strand_id
1 'polypeptide(L)'
;MGTKRINRRQFASSGIVAGLVSRRALAGQGQSGASASGDGPQLFRRFASLPPGSIRPEGWLARYVQINADGWVLAYAKARMPEVYGRHFNRTSNPDLGFTENDEWRDAPDYGAYFGDAMVHYAQLRPGTELATHADDWAKQLVASQDRDGYIGGFTPDARWQCWLEIFSQSLLLDALLYRHQCTGDRAILGTCERSAGLIIDIWR
;
A
#
# COMPACT_ATOMS: atom_id res chain seq x y z
N MET A 1 33.88 -7.49 -9.84
CA MET A 1 32.52 -7.31 -10.40
C MET A 1 31.93 -6.06 -9.76
N GLY A 2 31.75 -4.99 -10.53
CA GLY A 2 31.29 -3.70 -10.02
C GLY A 2 29.77 -3.68 -9.87
N THR A 3 29.28 -3.37 -8.68
CA THR A 3 27.88 -3.13 -8.36
C THR A 3 27.42 -1.88 -9.13
N LYS A 4 26.64 -2.06 -10.19
CA LYS A 4 25.96 -0.94 -10.87
C LYS A 4 24.83 -0.45 -9.96
N ARG A 5 25.11 0.58 -9.15
CA ARG A 5 24.05 1.39 -8.53
C ARG A 5 23.23 2.04 -9.64
N ILE A 6 21.94 1.74 -9.70
CA ILE A 6 21.00 2.40 -10.61
C ILE A 6 20.98 3.89 -10.27
N ASN A 7 21.28 4.75 -11.24
CA ASN A 7 21.29 6.20 -11.08
C ASN A 7 19.87 6.76 -11.27
N ARG A 8 19.50 7.74 -10.43
CA ARG A 8 18.28 8.59 -10.46
C ARG A 8 17.73 8.93 -11.86
N ARG A 9 18.58 9.09 -12.87
CA ARG A 9 18.16 9.40 -14.25
C ARG A 9 17.45 8.25 -14.96
N GLN A 10 17.69 6.99 -14.58
CA GLN A 10 16.98 5.83 -15.13
C GLN A 10 15.59 5.61 -14.50
N PHE A 11 15.35 6.19 -13.31
CA PHE A 11 14.08 6.09 -12.59
C PHE A 11 13.00 7.01 -13.17
N ALA A 12 13.35 8.24 -13.53
CA ALA A 12 12.39 9.24 -14.03
C ALA A 12 11.79 8.92 -15.41
N SER A 13 12.41 8.04 -16.19
CA SER A 13 11.93 7.65 -17.52
C SER A 13 10.87 6.53 -17.51
N SER A 14 10.63 5.88 -16.37
CA SER A 14 9.79 4.66 -16.30
C SER A 14 8.59 4.76 -15.37
N GLY A 15 8.37 5.89 -14.70
CA GLY A 15 7.29 6.05 -13.74
C GLY A 15 6.71 7.46 -13.73
N ILE A 16 5.78 7.74 -14.64
CA ILE A 16 4.82 8.83 -14.47
C ILE A 16 3.47 8.17 -14.18
N VAL A 17 3.02 8.23 -12.93
CA VAL A 17 1.71 8.74 -12.49
C VAL A 17 1.69 8.68 -10.95
N ALA A 18 1.59 9.83 -10.28
CA ALA A 18 0.76 10.07 -9.09
C ALA A 18 0.95 11.51 -8.61
N GLY A 19 -0.15 12.27 -8.60
CA GLY A 19 -0.16 13.68 -8.23
C GLY A 19 0.05 13.91 -6.73
N LEU A 20 1.07 14.71 -6.41
CA LEU A 20 1.25 15.31 -5.09
C LEU A 20 0.47 16.63 -5.01
N VAL A 21 -0.69 16.62 -4.36
CA VAL A 21 -1.34 17.88 -3.95
C VAL A 21 -0.69 18.35 -2.65
N SER A 22 0.22 19.32 -2.76
CA SER A 22 0.79 20.03 -1.61
C SER A 22 -0.26 20.89 -0.91
N ARG A 23 -0.47 20.67 0.40
CA ARG A 23 -1.23 21.58 1.26
C ARG A 23 -0.36 22.78 1.65
N ARG A 24 -0.65 23.96 1.10
CA ARG A 24 -0.28 25.24 1.72
C ARG A 24 -1.55 25.94 2.19
N ALA A 25 -1.72 26.03 3.51
CA ALA A 25 -2.73 26.88 4.13
C ALA A 25 -2.27 28.33 4.01
N LEU A 26 -3.04 29.16 3.29
CA LEU A 26 -2.95 30.61 3.40
C LEU A 26 -4.11 31.09 4.26
N ALA A 27 -3.74 31.70 5.38
CA ALA A 27 -4.61 32.46 6.25
C ALA A 27 -5.20 33.64 5.49
N GLY A 28 -6.50 33.86 5.67
CA GLY A 28 -7.20 35.04 5.16
C GLY A 28 -8.34 35.36 6.12
N GLN A 29 -8.10 36.30 7.02
CA GLN A 29 -9.15 37.01 7.74
C GLN A 29 -9.99 37.80 6.73
N GLY A 30 -11.30 37.71 6.81
CA GLY A 30 -12.24 38.45 5.96
C GLY A 30 -13.62 38.46 6.61
N GLN A 31 -14.06 39.66 6.96
CA GLN A 31 -15.19 40.03 7.81
C GLN A 31 -16.55 39.38 7.50
N SER A 32 -17.30 39.17 8.58
CA SER A 32 -18.73 38.86 8.66
C SER A 32 -19.60 40.05 8.25
N GLY A 33 -20.50 39.82 7.28
CA GLY A 33 -21.62 40.69 6.92
C GLY A 33 -22.80 39.83 6.46
N ALA A 34 -23.99 40.12 6.98
CA ALA A 34 -25.16 39.25 6.92
C ALA A 34 -26.04 39.41 5.67
N SER A 35 -26.77 38.32 5.39
CA SER A 35 -28.04 38.17 4.67
C SER A 35 -28.06 38.21 3.13
N ALA A 36 -28.45 37.07 2.56
CA ALA A 36 -29.50 36.98 1.54
C ALA A 36 -30.06 35.56 1.51
N SER A 37 -31.37 35.43 1.67
CA SER A 37 -32.17 34.23 1.46
C SER A 37 -32.31 33.96 -0.03
N GLY A 38 -31.73 32.86 -0.49
CA GLY A 38 -31.88 32.30 -1.83
C GLY A 38 -30.94 31.10 -1.95
N ASP A 39 -31.50 29.90 -2.13
CA ASP A 39 -30.72 28.68 -2.40
C ASP A 39 -30.12 28.77 -3.81
N GLY A 40 -29.12 29.64 -3.97
CA GLY A 40 -28.17 29.56 -5.06
C GLY A 40 -27.30 28.30 -4.92
N PRO A 41 -26.64 27.84 -5.99
CA PRO A 41 -25.81 26.65 -5.93
C PRO A 41 -24.75 26.79 -4.83
N GLN A 42 -24.71 25.83 -3.91
CA GLN A 42 -23.65 25.76 -2.90
C GLN A 42 -22.30 25.65 -3.60
N LEU A 43 -21.51 26.72 -3.54
CA LEU A 43 -20.13 26.75 -4.01
C LEU A 43 -19.23 26.08 -2.97
N PHE A 44 -18.94 24.79 -3.16
CA PHE A 44 -17.93 24.09 -2.38
C PHE A 44 -16.54 24.64 -2.73
N ARG A 45 -15.83 25.22 -1.75
CA ARG A 45 -14.47 25.75 -1.95
C ARG A 45 -13.36 24.72 -1.71
N ARG A 46 -13.67 23.60 -1.07
CA ARG A 46 -12.71 22.56 -0.69
C ARG A 46 -13.38 21.18 -0.65
N PHE A 47 -12.76 20.22 -1.32
CA PHE A 47 -13.09 18.81 -1.16
C PHE A 47 -12.23 18.20 -0.04
N ALA A 48 -12.83 17.30 0.74
CA ALA A 48 -12.13 16.52 1.76
C ALA A 48 -12.31 15.04 1.45
N SER A 49 -11.24 14.26 1.62
CA SER A 49 -11.34 12.80 1.53
C SER A 49 -12.22 12.27 2.66
N LEU A 50 -13.06 11.29 2.33
CA LEU A 50 -13.81 10.56 3.34
C LEU A 50 -12.85 9.70 4.18
N PRO A 51 -13.14 9.47 5.47
CA PRO A 51 -12.33 8.57 6.28
C PRO A 51 -12.25 7.16 5.68
N PRO A 52 -11.09 6.49 5.75
CA PRO A 52 -10.97 5.06 5.43
C PRO A 52 -12.03 4.22 6.14
N GLY A 53 -12.61 3.25 5.43
CA GLY A 53 -13.69 2.40 5.94
C GLY A 53 -15.06 3.07 6.13
N SER A 54 -15.21 4.37 5.85
CA SER A 54 -16.50 5.08 6.01
C SER A 54 -17.52 4.79 4.91
N ILE A 55 -17.07 4.22 3.78
CA ILE A 55 -17.93 3.89 2.64
C ILE A 55 -18.35 2.43 2.75
N ARG A 56 -19.65 2.19 2.66
CA ARG A 56 -20.23 0.84 2.53
C ARG A 56 -20.85 0.71 1.14
N PRO A 57 -20.26 -0.11 0.25
CA PRO A 57 -20.82 -0.30 -1.07
C PRO A 57 -22.14 -1.06 -0.96
N GLU A 58 -23.11 -0.70 -1.82
CA GLU A 58 -24.42 -1.34 -1.93
C GLU A 58 -24.69 -1.75 -3.39
N GLY A 59 -25.74 -2.55 -3.60
CA GLY A 59 -26.19 -2.96 -4.93
C GLY A 59 -25.09 -3.64 -5.77
N TRP A 60 -24.90 -3.18 -7.00
CA TRP A 60 -23.93 -3.77 -7.93
C TRP A 60 -22.49 -3.62 -7.44
N LEU A 61 -22.13 -2.52 -6.76
CA LEU A 61 -20.80 -2.32 -6.19
C LEU A 61 -20.51 -3.32 -5.07
N ALA A 62 -21.49 -3.57 -4.18
CA ALA A 62 -21.36 -4.59 -3.14
C ALA A 62 -21.10 -5.97 -3.76
N ARG A 63 -21.81 -6.30 -4.85
CA ARG A 63 -21.62 -7.56 -5.56
C ARG A 63 -20.22 -7.67 -6.18
N TYR A 64 -19.69 -6.59 -6.77
CA TYR A 64 -18.33 -6.59 -7.31
C TYR A 64 -17.27 -6.77 -6.21
N VAL A 65 -17.44 -6.10 -5.07
CA VAL A 65 -16.57 -6.28 -3.90
C VAL A 65 -16.61 -7.72 -3.43
N GLN A 66 -17.80 -8.33 -3.37
CA GLN A 66 -17.95 -9.74 -3.01
C GLN A 66 -17.21 -10.67 -3.99
N ILE A 67 -17.42 -10.49 -5.31
CA ILE A 67 -16.79 -11.34 -6.34
C ILE A 67 -15.26 -11.30 -6.25
N ASN A 68 -14.68 -10.12 -6.08
CA ASN A 68 -13.22 -10.00 -5.98
C ASN A 68 -12.69 -10.57 -4.66
N ALA A 69 -13.37 -10.30 -3.55
CA ALA A 69 -13.00 -10.82 -2.24
C ALA A 69 -13.07 -12.35 -2.19
N ASP A 70 -14.18 -12.95 -2.66
CA ASP A 70 -14.41 -14.40 -2.63
C ASP A 70 -13.65 -15.16 -3.74
N GLY A 71 -13.09 -14.44 -4.72
CA GLY A 71 -12.33 -15.01 -5.84
C GLY A 71 -10.87 -15.30 -5.48
N TRP A 72 -9.95 -14.92 -6.36
CA TRP A 72 -8.52 -15.22 -6.23
C TRP A 72 -7.90 -14.71 -4.92
N VAL A 73 -8.41 -13.60 -4.36
CA VAL A 73 -7.87 -13.04 -3.10
C VAL A 73 -8.10 -14.02 -1.95
N LEU A 74 -9.34 -14.47 -1.71
CA LEU A 74 -9.59 -15.45 -0.67
C LEU A 74 -8.93 -16.80 -0.99
N ALA A 75 -8.91 -17.23 -2.26
CA ALA A 75 -8.27 -18.48 -2.65
C ALA A 75 -6.78 -18.52 -2.28
N TYR A 76 -6.02 -17.48 -2.64
CA TYR A 76 -4.60 -17.37 -2.30
C TYR A 76 -4.36 -17.21 -0.79
N ALA A 77 -5.23 -16.48 -0.09
CA ALA A 77 -5.17 -16.34 1.36
C ALA A 77 -5.36 -17.68 2.09
N LYS A 78 -6.36 -18.48 1.68
CA LYS A 78 -6.65 -19.80 2.25
C LYS A 78 -5.54 -20.80 1.98
N ALA A 79 -5.01 -20.79 0.75
CA ALA A 79 -3.90 -21.65 0.37
C ALA A 79 -2.57 -21.25 1.05
N ARG A 80 -2.49 -20.03 1.62
CA ARG A 80 -1.25 -19.44 2.17
C ARG A 80 -0.08 -19.59 1.19
N MET A 81 -0.33 -19.33 -0.10
CA MET A 81 0.64 -19.54 -1.18
C MET A 81 1.94 -18.79 -0.86
N PRO A 82 3.09 -19.49 -0.71
CA PRO A 82 4.33 -18.87 -0.25
C PRO A 82 4.79 -17.68 -1.09
N GLU A 83 4.63 -17.77 -2.41
CA GLU A 83 5.05 -16.77 -3.40
C GLU A 83 4.16 -15.52 -3.44
N VAL A 84 2.95 -15.60 -2.87
CA VAL A 84 2.00 -14.48 -2.82
C VAL A 84 1.76 -14.03 -1.38
N TYR A 85 1.16 -14.90 -0.56
CA TYR A 85 0.83 -14.61 0.83
C TYR A 85 2.10 -14.52 1.69
N GLY A 86 3.06 -15.42 1.48
CA GLY A 86 4.26 -15.57 2.30
C GLY A 86 5.43 -14.67 1.92
N ARG A 87 5.39 -14.01 0.77
CA ARG A 87 6.57 -13.43 0.11
C ARG A 87 7.40 -12.49 1.00
N HIS A 88 6.74 -11.72 1.87
CA HIS A 88 7.34 -10.65 2.67
C HIS A 88 7.78 -11.08 4.08
N PHE A 89 7.51 -12.33 4.45
CA PHE A 89 8.00 -12.93 5.71
C PHE A 89 8.68 -14.29 5.51
N ASN A 90 8.64 -14.85 4.30
CA ASN A 90 9.47 -15.96 3.82
C ASN A 90 10.46 -15.45 2.76
N ARG A 91 11.41 -14.63 3.20
CA ARG A 91 12.25 -13.81 2.32
C ARG A 91 13.28 -14.64 1.54
N THR A 92 13.56 -14.21 0.32
CA THR A 92 14.61 -14.82 -0.51
C THR A 92 15.97 -14.12 -0.32
N SER A 93 17.03 -14.92 -0.31
CA SER A 93 18.42 -14.45 -0.23
C SER A 93 19.15 -14.47 -1.56
N ASN A 94 18.54 -15.04 -2.60
CA ASN A 94 19.14 -15.15 -3.92
C ASN A 94 18.04 -15.03 -5.00
N PRO A 95 17.46 -13.84 -5.20
CA PRO A 95 16.39 -13.64 -6.18
C PRO A 95 16.93 -13.74 -7.61
N ASP A 96 16.24 -14.48 -8.47
CA ASP A 96 16.51 -14.45 -9.92
C ASP A 96 15.73 -13.29 -10.55
N LEU A 97 16.30 -12.09 -10.45
CA LEU A 97 15.69 -10.87 -10.97
C LEU A 97 15.88 -10.78 -12.49
N GLY A 98 14.77 -10.68 -13.22
CA GLY A 98 14.74 -10.49 -14.67
C GLY A 98 13.33 -10.63 -15.23
N PHE A 99 13.21 -10.69 -16.55
CA PHE A 99 11.93 -10.87 -17.24
C PHE A 99 11.81 -12.29 -17.80
N THR A 100 10.64 -12.93 -17.64
CA THR A 100 10.27 -14.14 -18.38
C THR A 100 10.11 -13.83 -19.87
N GLU A 101 9.89 -14.86 -20.69
CA GLU A 101 9.55 -14.70 -22.11
C GLU A 101 8.23 -13.96 -22.36
N ASN A 102 7.38 -13.83 -21.33
CA ASN A 102 6.09 -13.14 -21.38
C ASN A 102 6.17 -11.72 -20.78
N ASP A 103 7.38 -11.14 -20.64
CA ASP A 103 7.63 -9.84 -20.02
C ASP A 103 7.15 -9.71 -18.55
N GLU A 104 7.15 -10.83 -17.82
CA GLU A 104 6.81 -10.86 -16.39
C GLU A 104 8.06 -10.81 -15.53
N TRP A 105 8.04 -10.07 -14.42
CA TRP A 105 9.16 -10.06 -13.51
C TRP A 105 9.30 -11.38 -12.76
N ARG A 106 10.49 -11.97 -12.81
CA ARG A 106 10.89 -13.07 -11.93
C ARG A 106 11.35 -12.52 -10.58
N ASP A 107 10.85 -13.16 -9.52
CA ASP A 107 11.22 -12.89 -8.13
C ASP A 107 11.13 -11.43 -7.64
N ALA A 108 10.53 -10.54 -8.42
CA ALA A 108 10.15 -9.23 -7.91
C ALA A 108 9.05 -9.42 -6.85
N PRO A 109 9.08 -8.67 -5.75
CA PRO A 109 8.08 -8.78 -4.70
C PRO A 109 6.77 -8.03 -5.04
N ASP A 110 6.47 -7.79 -6.31
CA ASP A 110 5.35 -6.95 -6.77
C ASP A 110 3.99 -7.64 -6.62
N TYR A 111 3.82 -8.86 -7.13
CA TYR A 111 2.54 -9.58 -7.06
C TYR A 111 2.06 -9.84 -5.64
N GLY A 112 2.96 -10.24 -4.73
CA GLY A 112 2.62 -10.42 -3.33
C GLY A 112 2.16 -9.12 -2.65
N ALA A 113 2.70 -7.97 -3.06
CA ALA A 113 2.33 -6.68 -2.50
C ALA A 113 0.96 -6.19 -3.01
N TYR A 114 0.66 -6.37 -4.31
CA TYR A 114 -0.69 -6.13 -4.84
C TYR A 114 -1.74 -7.00 -4.15
N PHE A 115 -1.42 -8.27 -3.94
CA PHE A 115 -2.29 -9.19 -3.22
C PHE A 115 -2.54 -8.73 -1.78
N GLY A 116 -1.48 -8.39 -1.04
CA GLY A 116 -1.58 -7.93 0.34
C GLY A 116 -2.44 -6.68 0.47
N ASP A 117 -2.23 -5.72 -0.44
CA ASP A 117 -3.02 -4.50 -0.52
C ASP A 117 -4.50 -4.77 -0.79
N ALA A 118 -4.80 -5.56 -1.83
CA ALA A 118 -6.17 -5.95 -2.16
C ALA A 118 -6.85 -6.69 -1.00
N MET A 119 -6.15 -7.62 -0.35
CA MET A 119 -6.66 -8.37 0.78
C MET A 119 -7.05 -7.46 1.95
N VAL A 120 -6.21 -6.49 2.31
CA VAL A 120 -6.50 -5.54 3.40
C VAL A 120 -7.70 -4.65 3.04
N HIS A 121 -7.76 -4.13 1.83
CA HIS A 121 -8.86 -3.26 1.40
C HIS A 121 -10.20 -4.00 1.33
N TYR A 122 -10.23 -5.21 0.75
CA TYR A 122 -11.46 -6.01 0.67
C TYR A 122 -11.92 -6.51 2.05
N ALA A 123 -10.99 -6.84 2.94
CA ALA A 123 -11.30 -7.20 4.33
C ALA A 123 -12.05 -6.07 5.06
N GLN A 124 -11.61 -4.83 4.88
CA GLN A 124 -12.25 -3.68 5.53
C GLN A 124 -13.66 -3.40 4.99
N LEU A 125 -13.88 -3.64 3.70
CA LEU A 125 -15.22 -3.53 3.09
C LEU A 125 -16.16 -4.66 3.56
N ARG A 126 -15.61 -5.76 4.06
CA ARG A 126 -16.35 -6.97 4.47
C ARG A 126 -15.86 -7.50 5.84
N PRO A 127 -16.05 -6.74 6.92
CA PRO A 127 -15.61 -7.14 8.25
C PRO A 127 -16.31 -8.44 8.69
N GLY A 128 -15.60 -9.27 9.47
CA GLY A 128 -16.12 -10.53 10.00
C GLY A 128 -16.12 -11.71 9.01
N THR A 129 -15.65 -11.51 7.77
CA THR A 129 -15.49 -12.60 6.79
C THR A 129 -14.19 -13.38 7.03
N GLU A 130 -14.09 -14.57 6.43
CA GLU A 130 -12.85 -15.37 6.44
C GLU A 130 -11.66 -14.58 5.86
N LEU A 131 -11.89 -13.79 4.79
CA LEU A 131 -10.86 -12.92 4.22
C LEU A 131 -10.35 -11.90 5.23
N ALA A 132 -11.24 -11.32 6.05
CA ALA A 132 -10.84 -10.36 7.07
C ALA A 132 -9.93 -10.99 8.13
N THR A 133 -10.18 -12.24 8.53
CA THR A 133 -9.28 -13.00 9.42
C THR A 133 -7.90 -13.19 8.77
N HIS A 134 -7.85 -13.56 7.50
CA HIS A 134 -6.57 -13.71 6.79
C HIS A 134 -5.81 -12.40 6.64
N ALA A 135 -6.50 -11.28 6.39
CA ALA A 135 -5.91 -9.96 6.30
C ALA A 135 -5.32 -9.51 7.65
N ASP A 136 -6.03 -9.79 8.74
CA ASP A 136 -5.55 -9.54 10.11
C ASP A 136 -4.26 -10.32 10.41
N ASP A 137 -4.26 -11.62 10.10
CA ASP A 137 -3.11 -12.50 10.31
C ASP A 137 -1.92 -12.11 9.44
N TRP A 138 -2.18 -11.74 8.18
CA TRP A 138 -1.13 -11.31 7.25
C TRP A 138 -0.50 -10.00 7.70
N ALA A 139 -1.32 -8.99 8.07
CA ALA A 139 -0.81 -7.71 8.54
C ALA A 139 0.04 -7.86 9.80
N LYS A 140 -0.35 -8.72 10.74
CA LYS A 140 0.43 -9.04 11.94
C LYS A 140 1.77 -9.69 11.59
N GLN A 141 1.77 -10.67 10.68
CA GLN A 141 3.00 -11.33 10.22
C GLN A 141 3.93 -10.36 9.50
N LEU A 142 3.38 -9.51 8.64
CA LEU A 142 4.13 -8.49 7.93
C LEU A 142 4.78 -7.48 8.88
N VAL A 143 4.03 -6.96 9.86
CA VAL A 143 4.57 -6.07 10.90
C VAL A 143 5.65 -6.77 11.72
N ALA A 144 5.44 -8.02 12.10
CA ALA A 144 6.41 -8.81 12.86
C ALA A 144 7.67 -9.17 12.05
N SER A 145 7.60 -9.17 10.73
CA SER A 145 8.77 -9.45 9.89
C SER A 145 9.72 -8.26 9.78
N GLN A 146 9.30 -7.04 10.13
CA GLN A 146 10.13 -5.86 9.95
C GLN A 146 11.48 -5.99 10.67
N ASP A 147 12.56 -5.74 9.95
CA ASP A 147 13.90 -5.81 10.52
C ASP A 147 14.20 -4.61 11.42
N ARG A 148 15.28 -4.73 12.20
CA ARG A 148 15.72 -3.68 13.15
C ARG A 148 16.01 -2.33 12.50
N ASP A 149 16.41 -2.33 11.23
CA ASP A 149 16.69 -1.12 10.44
C ASP A 149 15.42 -0.51 9.81
N GLY A 150 14.26 -1.13 9.99
CA GLY A 150 12.99 -0.69 9.41
C GLY A 150 12.64 -1.39 8.10
N TYR A 151 13.46 -2.30 7.59
CA TYR A 151 13.16 -2.99 6.33
C TYR A 151 11.92 -3.87 6.43
N ILE A 152 11.01 -3.70 5.46
CA ILE A 152 9.85 -4.55 5.28
C ILE A 152 9.81 -4.93 3.80
N GLY A 153 9.89 -6.20 3.45
CA GLY A 153 10.10 -6.57 2.05
C GLY A 153 10.37 -8.04 1.84
N GLY A 154 10.57 -8.41 0.58
CA GLY A 154 10.74 -9.81 0.17
C GLY A 154 12.17 -10.36 0.26
N PHE A 155 13.17 -9.54 0.60
CA PHE A 155 14.58 -9.92 0.52
C PHE A 155 15.31 -9.90 1.86
N THR A 156 16.20 -10.88 2.08
CA THR A 156 17.13 -10.87 3.21
C THR A 156 18.16 -9.74 3.06
N PRO A 157 18.83 -9.27 4.13
CA PRO A 157 19.73 -8.11 4.11
C PRO A 157 20.66 -8.01 2.90
N ASP A 158 21.36 -9.09 2.54
CA ASP A 158 22.36 -9.10 1.47
C ASP A 158 21.75 -9.05 0.05
N ALA A 159 20.46 -9.34 -0.08
CA ALA A 159 19.72 -9.40 -1.35
C ALA A 159 18.86 -8.15 -1.61
N ARG A 160 18.87 -7.17 -0.70
CA ARG A 160 18.07 -5.95 -0.83
C ARG A 160 18.65 -4.98 -1.85
N TRP A 161 17.78 -4.10 -2.33
CA TRP A 161 18.06 -2.94 -3.17
C TRP A 161 18.67 -3.27 -4.52
N GLN A 162 18.40 -4.48 -5.03
CA GLN A 162 18.89 -4.94 -6.33
C GLN A 162 17.99 -4.49 -7.49
N CYS A 163 16.73 -4.15 -7.23
CA CYS A 163 15.80 -3.65 -8.24
C CYS A 163 14.87 -2.55 -7.69
N TRP A 164 14.41 -1.67 -8.57
CA TRP A 164 13.50 -0.57 -8.22
C TRP A 164 12.11 -1.07 -7.78
N LEU A 165 11.70 -2.25 -8.26
CA LEU A 165 10.43 -2.87 -7.90
C LEU A 165 10.32 -3.22 -6.42
N GLU A 166 11.44 -3.34 -5.71
CA GLU A 166 11.43 -3.54 -4.28
C GLU A 166 10.89 -2.32 -3.52
N ILE A 167 11.23 -1.10 -3.97
CA ILE A 167 10.68 0.14 -3.40
C ILE A 167 9.19 0.25 -3.75
N PHE A 168 8.86 -0.08 -5.00
CA PHE A 168 7.48 -0.08 -5.46
C PHE A 168 6.62 -1.03 -4.61
N SER A 169 7.06 -2.28 -4.45
CA SER A 169 6.44 -3.27 -3.58
C SER A 169 6.29 -2.75 -2.14
N GLN A 170 7.36 -2.19 -1.58
CA GLN A 170 7.31 -1.56 -0.25
C GLN A 170 6.24 -0.47 -0.15
N SER A 171 6.09 0.38 -1.16
CA SER A 171 5.07 1.44 -1.14
C SER A 171 3.65 0.88 -1.05
N LEU A 172 3.35 -0.24 -1.73
CA LEU A 172 2.05 -0.90 -1.66
C LEU A 172 1.80 -1.53 -0.28
N LEU A 173 2.83 -2.15 0.32
CA LEU A 173 2.72 -2.69 1.68
C LEU A 173 2.46 -1.58 2.70
N LEU A 174 3.14 -0.45 2.55
CA LEU A 174 2.97 0.71 3.42
C LEU A 174 1.59 1.35 3.25
N ASP A 175 1.05 1.40 2.04
CA ASP A 175 -0.30 1.88 1.78
C ASP A 175 -1.35 0.98 2.46
N ALA A 176 -1.24 -0.34 2.28
CA ALA A 176 -2.10 -1.32 2.92
C ALA A 176 -2.07 -1.21 4.46
N LEU A 177 -0.87 -1.14 5.04
CA LEU A 177 -0.69 -0.97 6.48
C LEU A 177 -1.20 0.38 6.97
N LEU A 178 -0.97 1.47 6.24
CA LEU A 178 -1.46 2.79 6.61
C LEU A 178 -3.00 2.85 6.57
N TYR A 179 -3.62 2.28 5.54
CA TYR A 179 -5.06 2.14 5.44
C TYR A 179 -5.63 1.35 6.62
N ARG A 180 -4.99 0.23 6.97
CA ARG A 180 -5.36 -0.57 8.15
C ARG A 180 -5.21 0.22 9.45
N HIS A 181 -4.12 0.97 9.61
CA HIS A 181 -3.94 1.86 10.76
C HIS A 181 -5.08 2.88 10.85
N GLN A 182 -5.47 3.48 9.73
CA GLN A 182 -6.55 4.47 9.71
C GLN A 182 -7.91 3.86 10.08
N CYS A 183 -8.16 2.60 9.73
CA CYS A 183 -9.40 1.90 10.08
C CYS A 183 -9.43 1.38 11.53
N THR A 184 -8.28 1.02 12.09
CA THR A 184 -8.18 0.33 13.40
C THR A 184 -7.67 1.22 14.54
N GLY A 185 -6.95 2.29 14.21
CA GLY A 185 -6.23 3.13 15.16
C GLY A 185 -4.94 2.51 15.71
N ASP A 186 -4.51 1.33 15.25
CA ASP A 186 -3.35 0.63 15.79
C ASP A 186 -2.04 1.39 15.52
N ARG A 187 -1.49 2.02 16.56
CA ARG A 187 -0.27 2.83 16.48
C ARG A 187 0.99 2.02 16.18
N ALA A 188 1.01 0.72 16.47
CA ALA A 188 2.16 -0.12 16.15
C ALA A 188 2.33 -0.24 14.63
N ILE A 189 1.22 -0.30 13.89
CA ILE A 189 1.22 -0.32 12.42
C ILE A 189 1.80 0.98 11.86
N LEU A 190 1.36 2.13 12.39
CA LEU A 190 1.92 3.42 11.95
C LEU A 190 3.42 3.51 12.21
N GLY A 191 3.89 3.07 13.38
CA GLY A 191 5.32 3.05 13.70
C GLY A 191 6.13 2.16 12.75
N THR A 192 5.58 1.02 12.34
CA THR A 192 6.17 0.18 11.29
C THR A 192 6.31 0.94 9.98
N CYS A 193 5.25 1.64 9.55
CA CYS A 193 5.29 2.43 8.32
C CYS A 193 6.32 3.57 8.38
N GLU A 194 6.38 4.30 9.49
CA GLU A 194 7.33 5.40 9.69
C GLU A 194 8.79 4.91 9.61
N ARG A 195 9.11 3.77 10.25
CA ARG A 195 10.46 3.19 10.19
C ARG A 195 10.86 2.76 8.78
N SER A 196 9.96 2.09 8.06
CA SER A 196 10.23 1.64 6.69
C SER A 196 10.38 2.82 5.73
N ALA A 197 9.50 3.81 5.81
CA ALA A 197 9.63 5.03 5.02
C ALA A 197 10.95 5.77 5.33
N GLY A 198 11.34 5.85 6.61
CA GLY A 198 12.64 6.39 7.03
C GLY A 198 13.82 5.68 6.36
N LEU A 199 13.84 4.35 6.40
CA LEU A 199 14.88 3.55 5.74
C LEU A 199 14.92 3.81 4.23
N ILE A 200 13.78 3.81 3.55
CA ILE A 200 13.71 4.07 2.10
C ILE A 200 14.28 5.46 1.79
N ILE A 201 13.92 6.48 2.56
CA ILE A 201 14.46 7.84 2.39
C ILE A 201 15.98 7.84 2.57
N ASP A 202 16.52 7.15 3.57
CA ASP A 202 17.95 7.12 3.84
C ASP A 202 18.76 6.36 2.77
N ILE A 203 18.21 5.29 2.20
CA ILE A 203 18.84 4.56 1.10
C ILE A 203 18.84 5.37 -0.21
N TRP A 204 17.83 6.20 -0.44
CA TRP A 204 17.58 6.87 -1.72
C TRP A 204 17.74 8.40 -1.70
N ARG A 205 18.33 8.95 -0.64
CA ARG A 205 18.83 10.34 -0.59
C ARG A 205 20.01 10.55 -1.54
#